data_AF-A0A7V8ZLT6-F1
#
_entry.id   AF-A0A7V8ZLT6-F1
#
_cell.length_a   1.000
_cell.length_b   1.000
_cell.length_c   1.000
_cell.angle_alpha   90.00
_cell.angle_beta   90.00
_cell.angle_gamma   90.00
#
_symmetry.space_group_name_H-M   'P 1'
#
loop_
_entity.id
_entity.type
_entity.pdbx_description
1 polymer ?
#
loop_
_entity_poly.entity_id
_entity_poly.type
_entity_poly.pdbx_seq_one_letter_code
_entity_poly.pdbx_strand_id
1 'polypeptide(L)'
;MAFRTGTRNGEGGFMLVETIVAAALLLVGMSGILTLLDNASSTTRSTQTREAGTALQREVIEAARSVPYEQMTPNTLAGLVSQRPGLGDSQIGGLGWTVDRRGAVFTISIGVCTVDDPRDGIGPHEAGVFCRSATGASTAQCGQWFSASGELLAPGTSAGVPAGDCGIDVDLDGAVDGLAVPTATACPPGSCGSTPDREPADYKRVVSLVRWPGGWNLQTTAVNSTGSAAAPAVSSLIASPSTVTSGSNVWLTATVAPSPAAVSFLVEGRQVATGSAGVPGSSGGQWNLGPMTATVGAQPAEGETLDGNRLVSAKAFDQYGQFGATRSVAVVVNRRSPFAPAWVGAGRNGSAVEIQWSPAKELDVEGHRVYRSIAGTSRVEVCPLARAIGCRDEAPPAVSEVTYEVVAVDRDPGGVLREGDVSPGVIVGLTNQPPPPPTGLTATLTSDGVRLTWSAPAGSDPDPGDAVDHFNVYRDGTGAADRVDNVDVATTAWIDVSAGGVPHSYYVTAVDKHLAESTVLGPVTR
;
A
#
# COMPACT_ATOMS: atom_id res chain seq x y z
N MET A 1 61.51 -58.93 -95.77
CA MET A 1 61.00 -60.31 -95.68
C MET A 1 59.84 -60.32 -94.70
N ALA A 2 58.68 -60.79 -95.19
CA ALA A 2 57.53 -61.33 -94.46
C ALA A 2 56.76 -60.46 -93.43
N PHE A 3 55.54 -60.11 -93.87
CA PHE A 3 54.30 -59.91 -93.12
C PHE A 3 54.11 -60.76 -91.85
N ARG A 4 53.39 -60.19 -90.88
CA ARG A 4 52.27 -60.85 -90.16
C ARG A 4 51.42 -59.82 -89.40
N THR A 5 50.19 -59.58 -89.88
CA THR A 5 48.89 -60.07 -89.35
C THR A 5 48.30 -59.20 -88.26
N GLY A 6 47.15 -58.58 -88.57
CA GLY A 6 46.30 -57.94 -87.58
C GLY A 6 45.53 -58.96 -86.74
N THR A 7 45.09 -58.51 -85.57
CA THR A 7 43.98 -59.07 -84.82
C THR A 7 43.13 -57.94 -84.25
N ARG A 8 41.83 -58.19 -84.32
CA ARG A 8 40.70 -57.36 -83.93
C ARG A 8 40.35 -57.69 -82.47
N ASN A 9 40.10 -56.64 -81.68
CA ASN A 9 39.32 -56.57 -80.44
C ASN A 9 39.60 -57.57 -79.30
N GLY A 10 40.16 -57.02 -78.21
CA GLY A 10 40.07 -57.58 -76.85
C GLY A 10 39.64 -56.48 -75.88
N GLU A 11 38.35 -56.12 -75.90
CA GLU A 11 37.70 -55.46 -74.77
C GLU A 11 37.63 -56.49 -73.63
N GLY A 12 38.36 -56.28 -72.53
CA GLY A 12 38.29 -57.18 -71.38
C GLY A 12 39.54 -57.12 -70.51
N GLY A 13 39.56 -56.19 -69.56
CA GLY A 13 40.63 -56.14 -68.55
C GLY A 13 40.75 -54.82 -67.78
N PHE A 14 40.17 -53.73 -68.29
CA PHE A 14 40.24 -52.42 -67.63
C PHE A 14 38.98 -52.01 -66.87
N MET A 15 37.81 -52.62 -67.14
CA MET A 15 36.56 -52.20 -66.49
C MET A 15 36.51 -52.48 -64.98
N LEU A 16 37.10 -53.56 -64.47
CA LEU A 16 37.02 -53.89 -63.03
C LEU A 16 37.92 -52.96 -62.20
N VAL A 17 39.15 -52.69 -62.64
CA VAL A 17 40.09 -51.83 -61.90
C VAL A 17 39.59 -50.38 -61.93
N GLU A 18 39.11 -49.89 -63.07
CA GLU A 18 38.58 -48.54 -63.20
C GLU A 18 37.28 -48.34 -62.40
N THR A 19 36.39 -49.34 -62.36
CA THR A 19 35.19 -49.29 -61.51
C THR A 19 35.52 -49.39 -60.02
N ILE A 20 36.50 -50.20 -59.61
CA ILE A 20 36.96 -50.27 -58.22
C ILE A 20 37.64 -48.96 -57.80
N VAL A 21 38.48 -48.36 -58.64
CA VAL A 21 39.14 -47.08 -58.35
C VAL A 21 38.10 -45.95 -58.30
N ALA A 22 37.15 -45.90 -59.23
CA ALA A 22 36.04 -44.94 -59.19
C ALA A 22 35.18 -45.10 -57.93
N ALA A 23 34.86 -46.35 -57.53
CA ALA A 23 34.13 -46.63 -56.30
C ALA A 23 34.93 -46.21 -55.05
N ALA A 24 36.24 -46.48 -55.01
CA ALA A 24 37.11 -46.06 -53.90
C ALA A 24 37.19 -44.52 -53.78
N LEU A 25 37.34 -43.81 -54.91
CA LEU A 25 37.34 -42.34 -54.93
C LEU A 25 35.99 -41.76 -54.51
N LEU A 26 34.87 -42.37 -54.91
CA LEU A 26 33.53 -41.99 -54.45
C LEU A 26 33.36 -42.22 -52.94
N LEU A 27 33.83 -43.34 -52.40
CA LEU A 27 33.76 -43.63 -50.96
C LEU A 27 34.61 -42.67 -50.13
N VAL A 28 35.81 -42.31 -50.62
CA VAL A 28 36.66 -41.30 -49.96
C VAL A 28 36.02 -39.92 -50.05
N GLY A 29 35.47 -39.54 -51.20
CA GLY A 29 34.74 -38.28 -51.37
C GLY A 29 33.49 -38.19 -50.48
N MET A 30 32.71 -39.27 -50.40
CA MET A 30 31.52 -39.36 -49.55
C MET A 30 31.90 -39.30 -48.06
N SER A 31 32.94 -40.02 -47.65
CA SER A 31 33.48 -39.94 -46.28
C SER A 31 33.96 -38.52 -45.94
N GLY A 32 34.62 -37.85 -46.88
CA GLY A 32 35.02 -36.44 -46.74
C GLY A 32 33.82 -35.50 -46.56
N ILE A 33 32.76 -35.68 -47.34
CA ILE A 33 31.55 -34.85 -47.23
C ILE A 33 30.81 -35.12 -45.91
N LEU A 34 30.71 -36.38 -45.47
CA LEU A 34 30.06 -36.74 -44.20
C LEU A 34 30.79 -36.13 -43.00
N THR A 35 32.13 -36.19 -42.97
CA THR A 35 32.90 -35.55 -41.89
C THR A 35 32.76 -34.02 -41.88
N LEU A 36 32.69 -33.39 -43.04
CA LEU A 36 32.40 -31.95 -43.15
C LEU A 36 30.99 -31.62 -42.64
N LEU A 37 30.00 -32.45 -42.97
CA LEU A 37 28.61 -32.27 -42.53
C LEU A 37 28.46 -32.46 -41.01
N ASP A 38 29.15 -33.44 -40.43
CA ASP A 38 29.15 -33.68 -38.98
C ASP A 38 29.81 -32.53 -38.23
N ASN A 39 30.95 -32.02 -38.73
CA ASN A 39 31.62 -30.86 -38.15
C ASN A 39 30.76 -29.59 -38.26
N ALA A 40 30.11 -29.36 -39.41
CA ALA A 40 29.20 -28.24 -39.61
C ALA A 40 27.97 -28.34 -38.67
N SER A 41 27.39 -29.53 -38.53
CA SER A 41 26.24 -29.78 -37.65
C SER A 41 26.62 -29.67 -36.17
N SER A 42 27.81 -30.12 -35.78
CA SER A 42 28.36 -29.95 -34.43
C SER A 42 28.57 -28.48 -34.07
N THR A 43 29.19 -27.72 -34.98
CA THR A 43 29.42 -26.28 -34.81
C THR A 43 28.10 -25.50 -34.70
N THR A 44 27.12 -25.86 -35.54
CA THR A 44 25.78 -25.23 -35.52
C THR A 44 25.06 -25.51 -34.20
N ARG A 45 25.05 -26.77 -33.74
CA ARG A 45 24.47 -27.14 -32.43
C ARG A 45 25.17 -26.40 -31.29
N SER A 46 26.50 -26.39 -31.26
CA SER A 46 27.27 -25.67 -30.23
C SER A 46 26.93 -24.17 -30.19
N THR A 47 26.79 -23.54 -31.36
CA THR A 47 26.40 -22.12 -31.46
C THR A 47 24.99 -21.90 -30.92
N GLN A 48 24.02 -22.73 -31.31
CA GLN A 48 22.65 -22.66 -30.80
C GLN A 48 22.56 -22.89 -29.29
N THR A 49 23.34 -23.82 -28.74
CA THR A 49 23.41 -24.05 -27.28
C THR A 49 24.00 -22.83 -26.57
N ARG A 50 25.04 -22.19 -27.12
CA ARG A 50 25.61 -20.94 -26.56
C ARG A 50 24.63 -19.77 -26.58
N GLU A 51 23.87 -19.63 -27.68
CA GLU A 51 22.81 -18.63 -27.78
C GLU A 51 21.70 -18.88 -26.75
N ALA A 52 21.27 -20.15 -26.61
CA ALA A 52 20.26 -20.54 -25.63
C ALA A 52 20.74 -20.32 -24.19
N GLY A 53 21.99 -20.66 -23.86
CA GLY A 53 22.58 -20.41 -22.55
C GLY A 53 22.68 -18.92 -22.23
N THR A 54 23.03 -18.09 -23.21
CA THR A 54 23.08 -16.62 -23.04
C THR A 54 21.68 -16.01 -22.88
N ALA A 55 20.67 -16.55 -23.58
CA ALA A 55 19.28 -16.12 -23.39
C ALA A 55 18.76 -16.53 -22.00
N LEU A 56 19.04 -17.77 -21.58
CA LEU A 56 18.67 -18.29 -20.26
C LEU A 56 19.33 -17.48 -19.13
N GLN A 57 20.61 -17.12 -19.28
CA GLN A 57 21.31 -16.26 -18.32
C GLN A 57 20.58 -14.92 -18.09
N ARG A 58 20.11 -14.29 -19.17
CA ARG A 58 19.34 -13.03 -19.09
C ARG A 58 18.00 -13.25 -18.42
N GLU A 59 17.30 -14.33 -18.76
CA GLU A 59 16.03 -14.72 -18.14
C GLU A 59 16.17 -14.89 -16.62
N VAL A 60 17.23 -15.58 -16.17
CA VAL A 60 17.54 -15.79 -14.74
C VAL A 60 17.80 -14.46 -14.01
N ILE A 61 18.55 -13.53 -14.61
CA ILE A 61 18.82 -12.22 -14.02
C ILE A 61 17.55 -11.35 -13.96
N GLU A 62 16.73 -11.34 -15.01
CA GLU A 62 15.47 -10.59 -15.00
C GLU A 62 14.47 -11.19 -14.01
N ALA A 63 14.42 -12.52 -13.89
CA ALA A 63 13.66 -13.20 -12.86
C ALA A 63 14.12 -12.80 -11.44
N ALA A 64 15.43 -12.71 -11.19
CA ALA A 64 15.97 -12.26 -9.92
C ALA A 64 15.61 -10.79 -9.62
N ARG A 65 15.63 -9.90 -10.62
CA ARG A 65 15.20 -8.49 -10.47
C ARG A 65 13.72 -8.32 -10.16
N SER A 66 12.90 -9.29 -10.52
CA SER A 66 11.46 -9.30 -10.20
C SER A 66 11.14 -9.84 -8.79
N VAL A 67 12.16 -10.28 -8.04
CA VAL A 67 11.99 -10.68 -6.64
C VAL A 67 11.97 -9.42 -5.77
N PRO A 68 10.99 -9.26 -4.85
CA PRO A 68 10.97 -8.13 -3.93
C PRO A 68 12.28 -8.03 -3.15
N TYR A 69 12.84 -6.82 -3.01
CA TYR A 69 14.17 -6.61 -2.41
C TYR A 69 14.31 -7.30 -1.05
N GLU A 70 13.31 -7.22 -0.18
CA GLU A 70 13.32 -7.86 1.15
C GLU A 70 13.38 -9.39 1.10
N GLN A 71 12.86 -10.01 0.05
CA GLN A 71 12.87 -11.46 -0.14
C GLN A 71 14.13 -11.98 -0.85
N MET A 72 15.00 -11.09 -1.32
CA MET A 72 16.29 -11.45 -1.92
C MET A 72 17.31 -11.79 -0.83
N THR A 73 17.19 -12.95 -0.20
CA THR A 73 18.17 -13.43 0.79
C THR A 73 18.96 -14.62 0.21
N PRO A 74 20.16 -14.91 0.73
CA PRO A 74 20.97 -16.03 0.25
C PRO A 74 20.21 -17.37 0.19
N ASN A 75 19.33 -17.61 1.17
CA ASN A 75 18.61 -18.88 1.30
C ASN A 75 17.30 -18.94 0.50
N THR A 76 16.77 -17.80 0.02
CA THR A 76 15.45 -17.73 -0.61
C THR A 76 15.51 -17.49 -2.12
N LEU A 77 16.57 -16.84 -2.61
CA LEU A 77 16.61 -16.37 -4.00
C LEU A 77 16.52 -17.51 -5.01
N ALA A 78 17.31 -18.57 -4.85
CA ALA A 78 17.30 -19.72 -5.77
C ALA A 78 15.91 -20.37 -5.87
N GLY A 79 15.27 -20.63 -4.73
CA GLY A 79 13.92 -21.19 -4.66
C GLY A 79 12.83 -20.28 -5.26
N LEU A 80 12.95 -18.96 -5.11
CA LEU A 80 12.00 -18.00 -5.69
C LEU A 80 12.17 -17.84 -7.20
N VAL A 81 13.40 -17.92 -7.70
CA VAL A 81 13.69 -17.78 -9.13
C VAL A 81 13.34 -19.06 -9.89
N SER A 82 13.62 -20.25 -9.33
CA SER A 82 13.28 -21.52 -9.97
C SER A 82 11.77 -21.74 -10.12
N GLN A 83 10.94 -21.07 -9.30
CA GLN A 83 9.48 -21.11 -9.43
C GLN A 83 8.92 -20.23 -10.55
N ARG A 84 9.75 -19.42 -11.24
CA ARG A 84 9.28 -18.59 -12.34
C ARG A 84 8.93 -19.45 -13.56
N PRO A 85 7.90 -19.07 -14.34
CA PRO A 85 7.53 -19.81 -15.54
C PRO A 85 8.74 -20.00 -16.47
N GLY A 86 9.01 -21.26 -16.84
CA GLY A 86 10.14 -21.61 -17.71
C GLY A 86 11.47 -21.89 -16.99
N LEU A 87 11.61 -21.56 -15.71
CA LEU A 87 12.83 -21.77 -14.92
C LEU A 87 12.74 -22.93 -13.92
N GLY A 88 11.63 -23.66 -13.92
CA GLY A 88 11.47 -24.86 -13.09
C GLY A 88 12.51 -25.93 -13.39
N ASP A 89 12.87 -26.69 -12.36
CA ASP A 89 13.83 -27.78 -12.50
C ASP A 89 13.30 -28.86 -13.45
N SER A 90 14.08 -29.14 -14.49
CA SER A 90 13.75 -30.09 -15.54
C SER A 90 14.02 -31.55 -15.16
N GLN A 91 14.79 -31.78 -14.10
CA GLN A 91 15.16 -33.12 -13.62
C GLN A 91 14.83 -33.28 -12.13
N ILE A 92 13.53 -33.30 -11.81
CA ILE A 92 13.04 -33.44 -10.42
C ILE A 92 13.64 -34.71 -9.77
N GLY A 93 14.42 -34.52 -8.71
CA GLY A 93 15.13 -35.59 -7.98
C GLY A 93 16.53 -35.93 -8.52
N GLY A 94 17.00 -35.20 -9.55
CA GLY A 94 18.38 -35.17 -10.00
C GLY A 94 19.27 -34.31 -9.10
N LEU A 95 20.56 -34.22 -9.44
CA LEU A 95 21.52 -33.36 -8.75
C LEU A 95 21.56 -31.99 -9.44
N GLY A 96 21.31 -30.92 -8.69
CA GLY A 96 21.38 -29.54 -9.21
C GLY A 96 20.07 -29.01 -9.78
N TRP A 97 19.94 -27.69 -9.80
CA TRP A 97 18.86 -27.01 -10.51
C TRP A 97 19.17 -27.01 -12.01
N THR A 98 18.37 -27.75 -12.79
CA THR A 98 18.59 -27.92 -14.23
C THR A 98 17.44 -27.40 -15.07
N VAL A 99 17.72 -26.94 -16.28
CA VAL A 99 16.69 -26.49 -17.24
C VAL A 99 17.01 -27.03 -18.63
N ASP A 100 16.06 -27.70 -19.28
CA ASP A 100 16.17 -28.10 -20.70
C ASP A 100 15.76 -26.93 -21.61
N ARG A 101 16.63 -26.60 -22.57
CA ARG A 101 16.31 -25.74 -23.70
C ARG A 101 16.81 -26.41 -24.98
N ARG A 102 15.88 -26.65 -25.91
CA ARG A 102 16.18 -27.15 -27.26
C ARG A 102 16.98 -28.48 -27.25
N GLY A 103 16.73 -29.34 -26.26
CA GLY A 103 17.39 -30.64 -26.14
C GLY A 103 18.81 -30.58 -25.55
N ALA A 104 19.17 -29.45 -24.93
CA ALA A 104 20.38 -29.29 -24.13
C ALA A 104 20.00 -28.96 -22.68
N VAL A 105 20.67 -29.63 -21.73
CA VAL A 105 20.47 -29.41 -20.31
C VAL A 105 21.46 -28.35 -19.81
N PHE A 106 20.92 -27.36 -19.12
CA PHE A 106 21.67 -26.29 -18.49
C PHE A 106 21.60 -26.43 -16.97
N THR A 107 22.70 -26.25 -16.26
CA THR A 107 22.72 -26.20 -14.79
C THR A 107 22.82 -24.75 -14.36
N ILE A 108 21.96 -24.33 -13.42
CA ILE A 108 21.86 -22.95 -12.96
C ILE A 108 22.21 -22.89 -11.49
N SER A 109 22.98 -21.89 -11.10
CA SER A 109 23.16 -21.48 -9.71
C SER A 109 23.00 -19.97 -9.59
N ILE A 110 22.39 -19.51 -8.50
CA ILE A 110 22.19 -18.09 -8.22
C ILE A 110 22.36 -17.78 -6.73
N GLY A 111 23.05 -16.69 -6.42
CA GLY A 111 23.22 -16.20 -5.06
C GLY A 111 23.07 -14.70 -4.98
N VAL A 112 22.83 -14.22 -3.76
CA VAL A 112 22.77 -12.80 -3.45
C VAL A 112 23.51 -12.51 -2.16
N CYS A 113 24.16 -11.36 -2.12
CA CYS A 113 24.77 -10.81 -0.92
C CYS A 113 24.62 -9.28 -0.91
N THR A 114 24.71 -8.69 0.27
CA THR A 114 24.63 -7.24 0.47
C THR A 114 26.01 -6.60 0.30
N VAL A 115 26.07 -5.45 -0.35
CA VAL A 115 27.29 -4.66 -0.53
C VAL A 115 27.14 -3.31 0.17
N ASP A 116 28.21 -2.94 0.86
CA ASP A 116 28.48 -1.65 1.50
C ASP A 116 29.22 -0.74 0.49
N ASP A 117 28.68 0.45 0.17
CA ASP A 117 29.29 1.42 -0.74
C ASP A 117 30.35 2.25 0.00
N PRO A 118 31.64 2.09 -0.31
CA PRO A 118 32.71 2.80 0.40
C PRO A 118 32.68 4.34 0.27
N ARG A 119 31.72 4.91 -0.49
CA ARG A 119 31.57 6.35 -0.70
C ARG A 119 30.89 7.08 0.46
N ASP A 120 30.01 6.44 1.23
CA ASP A 120 29.36 7.04 2.41
C ASP A 120 29.91 6.50 3.73
N GLY A 121 30.67 5.42 3.67
CA GLY A 121 31.55 4.96 4.74
C GLY A 121 31.71 3.46 4.63
N ILE A 122 32.16 2.81 5.71
CA ILE A 122 32.10 1.36 5.83
C ILE A 122 31.58 1.06 7.23
N GLY A 123 30.63 0.13 7.33
CA GLY A 123 29.96 -0.25 8.55
C GLY A 123 30.23 -1.70 9.00
N PRO A 124 29.56 -2.14 10.08
CA PRO A 124 29.61 -3.53 10.53
C PRO A 124 28.88 -4.46 9.56
N HIS A 125 29.48 -5.62 9.28
CA HIS A 125 28.90 -6.64 8.39
C HIS A 125 28.31 -7.80 9.19
N GLU A 126 27.06 -8.15 8.92
CA GLU A 126 26.41 -9.34 9.47
C GLU A 126 26.91 -10.63 8.80
N ALA A 127 27.01 -11.72 9.58
CA ALA A 127 27.34 -13.05 9.08
C ALA A 127 26.30 -13.57 8.08
N GLY A 128 26.75 -14.13 6.98
CA GLY A 128 25.91 -14.75 5.96
C GLY A 128 25.15 -13.78 5.07
N VAL A 129 25.24 -12.47 5.30
CA VAL A 129 24.48 -11.45 4.56
C VAL A 129 25.38 -10.67 3.59
N PHE A 130 26.52 -10.18 4.07
CA PHE A 130 27.39 -9.29 3.31
C PHE A 130 28.32 -10.02 2.36
N CYS A 131 28.59 -9.44 1.19
CA CYS A 131 29.48 -10.02 0.20
C CYS A 131 30.90 -10.16 0.74
N ARG A 132 31.56 -11.28 0.41
CA ARG A 132 32.99 -11.46 0.72
C ARG A 132 33.88 -10.49 -0.07
N SER A 133 33.46 -10.13 -1.27
CA SER A 133 34.10 -9.12 -2.14
C SER A 133 33.02 -8.20 -2.71
N ALA A 134 33.27 -6.88 -2.68
CA ALA A 134 32.38 -5.91 -3.31
C ALA A 134 32.45 -5.95 -4.85
N THR A 135 33.61 -6.32 -5.41
CA THR A 135 33.90 -6.25 -6.85
C THR A 135 33.82 -7.61 -7.57
N GLY A 136 33.81 -8.72 -6.81
CA GLY A 136 33.80 -10.07 -7.36
C GLY A 136 35.15 -10.55 -7.90
N ALA A 137 35.16 -11.73 -8.53
CA ALA A 137 36.34 -12.34 -9.16
C ALA A 137 36.35 -12.09 -10.67
N SER A 138 37.55 -12.02 -11.26
CA SER A 138 37.70 -11.86 -12.70
C SER A 138 37.35 -13.13 -13.48
N THR A 139 36.98 -12.99 -14.74
CA THR A 139 36.70 -14.12 -15.65
C THR A 139 37.86 -15.10 -15.73
N ALA A 140 39.11 -14.63 -15.67
CA ALA A 140 40.30 -15.48 -15.67
C ALA A 140 40.43 -16.31 -14.39
N GLN A 141 40.06 -15.75 -13.23
CA GLN A 141 40.02 -16.49 -11.97
C GLN A 141 38.91 -17.54 -12.00
N CYS A 142 37.71 -17.16 -12.43
CA CYS A 142 36.58 -18.09 -12.49
C CYS A 142 36.78 -19.20 -13.53
N GLY A 143 37.52 -18.95 -14.61
CA GLY A 143 37.92 -19.98 -15.57
C GLY A 143 38.69 -21.16 -14.96
N GLN A 144 39.35 -20.96 -13.81
CA GLN A 144 40.09 -22.02 -13.11
C GLN A 144 39.19 -23.07 -12.46
N TRP A 145 37.88 -22.80 -12.32
CA TRP A 145 36.89 -23.78 -11.85
C TRP A 145 36.43 -24.74 -12.96
N PHE A 146 36.78 -24.47 -14.22
CA PHE A 146 36.26 -25.20 -15.36
C PHE A 146 37.38 -25.91 -16.13
N SER A 147 37.09 -27.12 -16.61
CA SER A 147 37.94 -27.82 -17.56
C SER A 147 37.93 -27.13 -18.93
N ALA A 148 38.81 -27.56 -19.84
CA ALA A 148 38.76 -27.13 -21.25
C ALA A 148 37.44 -27.53 -21.96
N SER A 149 36.72 -28.53 -21.43
CA SER A 149 35.39 -28.93 -21.88
C SER A 149 34.24 -28.18 -21.17
N GLY A 150 34.54 -27.24 -20.27
CA GLY A 150 33.56 -26.41 -19.57
C GLY A 150 32.89 -27.09 -18.37
N GLU A 151 33.38 -28.25 -17.95
CA GLU A 151 32.86 -28.98 -16.79
C GLU A 151 33.47 -28.45 -15.49
N LEU A 152 32.69 -28.50 -14.40
CA LEU A 152 33.17 -28.07 -13.09
C LEU A 152 34.25 -29.05 -12.58
N LEU A 153 35.40 -28.52 -12.19
CA LEU A 153 36.47 -29.30 -11.59
C LEU A 153 36.17 -29.64 -10.12
N ALA A 154 36.77 -30.73 -9.63
CA ALA A 154 36.57 -31.18 -8.26
C ALA A 154 36.97 -30.09 -7.24
N PRO A 155 36.26 -29.99 -6.09
CA PRO A 155 36.59 -29.04 -5.03
C PRO A 155 38.07 -29.15 -4.60
N GLY A 156 38.79 -28.02 -4.60
CA GLY A 156 40.20 -27.94 -4.20
C GLY A 156 41.23 -27.80 -5.33
N THR A 157 40.83 -28.00 -6.60
CA THR A 157 41.68 -27.77 -7.78
C THR A 157 41.93 -26.28 -8.08
N SER A 158 41.07 -25.42 -7.56
CA SER A 158 41.02 -23.95 -7.71
C SER A 158 41.29 -23.23 -6.38
N ALA A 159 42.21 -23.78 -5.57
CA ALA A 159 42.51 -23.27 -4.23
C ALA A 159 42.86 -21.77 -4.24
N GLY A 160 42.10 -20.98 -3.47
CA GLY A 160 42.25 -19.53 -3.38
C GLY A 160 41.38 -18.72 -4.35
N VAL A 161 40.66 -19.36 -5.27
CA VAL A 161 39.64 -18.68 -6.10
C VAL A 161 38.31 -18.64 -5.34
N PRO A 162 37.67 -17.47 -5.18
CA PRO A 162 36.41 -17.36 -4.45
C PRO A 162 35.26 -18.05 -5.21
N ALA A 163 34.83 -19.22 -4.72
CA ALA A 163 33.72 -20.00 -5.30
C ALA A 163 32.46 -19.14 -5.49
N GLY A 164 32.09 -18.37 -4.46
CA GLY A 164 30.89 -17.55 -4.48
C GLY A 164 30.92 -16.44 -5.52
N ASP A 165 32.06 -15.77 -5.71
CA ASP A 165 32.16 -14.73 -6.74
C ASP A 165 32.09 -15.29 -8.16
N CYS A 166 32.39 -16.59 -8.32
CA CYS A 166 32.31 -17.32 -9.58
C CYS A 166 30.99 -18.05 -9.78
N GLY A 167 30.01 -17.86 -8.88
CA GLY A 167 28.70 -18.50 -8.96
C GLY A 167 28.74 -20.02 -8.75
N ILE A 168 29.78 -20.55 -8.10
CA ILE A 168 29.94 -21.99 -7.93
C ILE A 168 28.95 -22.48 -6.87
N ASP A 169 28.30 -23.58 -7.22
CA ASP A 169 27.37 -24.35 -6.40
C ASP A 169 27.94 -25.78 -6.35
N VAL A 170 28.52 -26.14 -5.20
CA VAL A 170 29.24 -27.41 -4.98
C VAL A 170 28.28 -28.48 -4.45
N ASP A 171 27.33 -28.11 -3.61
CA ASP A 171 26.34 -29.03 -3.03
C ASP A 171 25.10 -29.24 -3.92
N LEU A 172 25.01 -28.48 -5.02
CA LEU A 172 24.04 -28.61 -6.09
C LEU A 172 22.60 -28.32 -5.61
N ASP A 173 22.44 -27.35 -4.72
CA ASP A 173 21.14 -26.89 -4.24
C ASP A 173 20.56 -25.72 -5.08
N GLY A 174 21.32 -25.22 -6.06
CA GLY A 174 20.99 -24.08 -6.91
C GLY A 174 21.36 -22.72 -6.30
N ALA A 175 21.83 -22.69 -5.05
CA ALA A 175 22.39 -21.52 -4.40
C ALA A 175 23.90 -21.45 -4.63
N VAL A 176 24.45 -20.23 -4.56
CA VAL A 176 25.89 -20.03 -4.74
C VAL A 176 26.62 -20.12 -3.40
N ASP A 177 27.64 -20.97 -3.35
CA ASP A 177 28.41 -21.26 -2.15
C ASP A 177 29.41 -20.17 -1.79
N GLY A 178 29.42 -19.78 -0.51
CA GLY A 178 30.46 -18.91 0.05
C GLY A 178 30.50 -17.50 -0.53
N LEU A 179 29.40 -17.03 -1.13
CA LEU A 179 29.25 -15.67 -1.65
C LEU A 179 29.27 -14.61 -0.54
N ALA A 180 28.66 -14.92 0.61
CA ALA A 180 28.65 -14.06 1.78
C ALA A 180 29.79 -14.37 2.76
N VAL A 181 30.13 -13.39 3.61
CA VAL A 181 31.09 -13.57 4.72
C VAL A 181 30.50 -14.53 5.75
N PRO A 182 31.22 -15.56 6.20
CA PRO A 182 30.67 -16.56 7.12
C PRO A 182 30.57 -16.08 8.58
N THR A 183 31.25 -14.98 8.91
CA THR A 183 31.34 -14.44 10.26
C THR A 183 31.00 -12.97 10.26
N ALA A 184 30.27 -12.54 11.30
CA ALA A 184 30.00 -11.13 11.51
C ALA A 184 31.34 -10.42 11.73
N THR A 185 31.51 -9.28 11.08
CA THR A 185 32.72 -8.49 11.20
C THR A 185 32.35 -7.13 11.78
N ALA A 186 32.98 -6.76 12.89
CA ALA A 186 32.74 -5.46 13.52
C ALA A 186 33.01 -4.30 12.55
N CYS A 187 33.99 -4.50 11.65
CA CYS A 187 34.35 -3.73 10.46
C CYS A 187 35.37 -4.54 9.65
N PRO A 188 35.42 -4.49 8.31
CA PRO A 188 36.51 -5.08 7.53
C PRO A 188 37.89 -4.62 8.07
N PRO A 189 38.92 -5.50 8.11
CA PRO A 189 40.21 -5.15 8.71
C PRO A 189 40.79 -3.84 8.15
N GLY A 190 40.92 -2.82 9.00
CA GLY A 190 41.54 -1.53 8.68
C GLY A 190 40.65 -0.44 8.06
N SER A 191 39.32 -0.63 8.02
CA SER A 191 38.46 0.18 7.12
C SER A 191 37.44 1.12 7.78
N CYS A 192 37.16 1.00 9.08
CA CYS A 192 36.26 1.96 9.74
C CYS A 192 37.00 3.18 10.25
N GLY A 193 36.57 4.37 9.80
CA GLY A 193 36.96 5.64 10.41
C GLY A 193 36.35 5.83 11.81
N SER A 194 36.55 7.00 12.41
CA SER A 194 35.95 7.37 13.71
C SER A 194 34.42 7.51 13.67
N THR A 195 33.83 7.50 12.47
CA THR A 195 32.38 7.48 12.22
C THR A 195 32.09 6.36 11.21
N PRO A 196 31.90 5.11 11.67
CA PRO A 196 31.52 3.99 10.82
C PRO A 196 30.19 4.29 10.11
N ASP A 197 30.04 3.77 8.91
CA ASP A 197 28.75 3.79 8.25
C ASP A 197 27.74 2.97 9.07
N ARG A 198 26.56 3.56 9.13
CA ARG A 198 25.45 3.24 10.00
C ARG A 198 24.36 2.51 9.22
N GLU A 199 24.42 2.55 7.88
CA GLU A 199 23.54 1.85 6.96
C GLU A 199 24.34 1.04 5.91
N PRO A 200 25.21 0.07 6.31
CA PRO A 200 26.15 -0.58 5.38
C PRO A 200 25.49 -1.43 4.28
N ALA A 201 24.16 -1.50 4.26
CA ALA A 201 23.38 -2.31 3.35
C ALA A 201 22.83 -1.51 2.15
N ASP A 202 23.70 -1.06 1.25
CA ASP A 202 23.35 -0.14 0.17
C ASP A 202 22.65 -0.80 -1.02
N TYR A 203 23.22 -1.92 -1.48
CA TYR A 203 22.66 -2.66 -2.60
C TYR A 203 22.92 -4.16 -2.48
N LYS A 204 22.06 -4.94 -3.14
CA LYS A 204 22.23 -6.38 -3.27
C LYS A 204 22.98 -6.70 -4.56
N ARG A 205 24.05 -7.47 -4.45
CA ARG A 205 24.75 -8.06 -5.58
C ARG A 205 24.23 -9.47 -5.81
N VAL A 206 23.66 -9.68 -6.99
CA VAL A 206 23.25 -11.00 -7.46
C VAL A 206 24.38 -11.57 -8.34
N VAL A 207 24.71 -12.84 -8.13
CA VAL A 207 25.66 -13.61 -8.94
C VAL A 207 24.91 -14.83 -9.47
N SER A 208 24.97 -15.06 -10.77
CA SER A 208 24.29 -16.19 -11.41
C SER A 208 25.19 -16.84 -12.45
N LEU A 209 25.19 -18.16 -12.48
CA LEU A 209 26.01 -18.97 -13.38
C LEU A 209 25.11 -19.98 -14.09
N VAL A 210 25.12 -19.93 -15.43
CA VAL A 210 24.49 -20.93 -16.29
C VAL A 210 25.59 -21.75 -16.97
N ARG A 211 25.55 -23.08 -16.82
CA ARG A 211 26.54 -24.03 -17.35
C ARG A 211 25.90 -25.02 -18.31
N TRP A 212 26.64 -25.45 -19.32
CA TRP A 212 26.25 -26.51 -20.25
C TRP A 212 27.51 -27.24 -20.76
N PRO A 213 27.37 -28.42 -21.39
CA PRO A 213 28.52 -29.11 -21.98
C PRO A 213 29.23 -28.22 -23.02
N GLY A 214 30.51 -27.90 -22.79
CA GLY A 214 31.30 -27.06 -23.68
C GLY A 214 31.18 -25.55 -23.44
N GLY A 215 30.56 -25.08 -22.35
CA GLY A 215 30.55 -23.67 -22.01
C GLY A 215 29.82 -23.27 -20.72
N TRP A 216 30.03 -22.03 -20.33
CA TRP A 216 29.39 -21.41 -19.16
C TRP A 216 29.21 -19.92 -19.40
N ASN A 217 28.29 -19.33 -18.65
CA ASN A 217 28.03 -17.89 -18.64
C ASN A 217 27.86 -17.45 -17.18
N LEU A 218 28.68 -16.48 -16.75
CA LEU A 218 28.63 -15.91 -15.41
C LEU A 218 28.19 -14.46 -15.53
N GLN A 219 27.14 -14.08 -14.81
CA GLN A 219 26.65 -12.71 -14.78
C GLN A 219 26.47 -12.24 -13.33
N THR A 220 26.79 -10.97 -13.12
CA THR A 220 26.50 -10.26 -11.88
C THR A 220 25.68 -8.99 -12.16
N THR A 221 24.78 -8.64 -11.25
CA THR A 221 24.04 -7.37 -11.27
C THR A 221 23.91 -6.83 -9.85
N ALA A 222 23.90 -5.51 -9.73
CA ALA A 222 23.44 -4.84 -8.52
C ALA A 222 21.93 -4.60 -8.58
N VAL A 223 21.28 -4.63 -7.43
CA VAL A 223 19.90 -4.21 -7.19
C VAL A 223 19.94 -3.22 -6.05
N ASN A 224 19.57 -1.97 -6.31
CA ASN A 224 19.63 -0.91 -5.32
C ASN A 224 18.59 -1.11 -4.22
N SER A 225 18.93 -0.76 -2.98
CA SER A 225 17.97 -0.65 -1.89
C SER A 225 16.92 0.43 -2.24
N THR A 226 15.64 0.15 -1.99
CA THR A 226 14.57 1.14 -2.15
C THR A 226 14.43 2.06 -0.91
N GLY A 227 15.47 2.18 -0.08
CA GLY A 227 15.57 3.12 1.05
C GLY A 227 14.70 2.81 2.27
N SER A 228 13.62 2.03 2.15
CA SER A 228 12.74 1.64 3.28
C SER A 228 12.79 0.14 3.62
N ALA A 229 13.56 -0.66 2.89
CA ALA A 229 13.55 -2.13 2.98
C ALA A 229 14.55 -2.72 4.01
N ALA A 230 15.46 -1.90 4.56
CA ALA A 230 16.41 -2.31 5.61
C ALA A 230 15.93 -1.93 7.03
N ALA A 231 15.02 -0.95 7.13
CA ALA A 231 14.44 -0.56 8.40
C ALA A 231 13.50 -1.67 8.94
N PRO A 232 13.39 -1.82 10.27
CA PRO A 232 12.49 -2.78 10.91
C PRO A 232 11.07 -2.71 10.33
N ALA A 233 10.55 -3.86 9.91
CA ALA A 233 9.23 -3.98 9.32
C ALA A 233 8.29 -4.75 10.26
N VAL A 234 7.00 -4.43 10.17
CA VAL A 234 5.92 -5.16 10.83
C VAL A 234 5.36 -6.19 9.85
N SER A 235 5.48 -7.48 10.16
CA SER A 235 4.94 -8.54 9.32
C SER A 235 3.52 -8.92 9.70
N SER A 236 3.18 -8.86 10.99
CA SER A 236 1.84 -9.12 11.53
C SER A 236 1.45 -8.08 12.59
N LEU A 237 0.14 -7.81 12.71
CA LEU A 237 -0.43 -7.01 13.78
C LEU A 237 -1.75 -7.66 14.21
N ILE A 238 -1.92 -7.86 15.51
CA ILE A 238 -3.12 -8.42 16.13
C ILE A 238 -3.59 -7.43 17.20
N ALA A 239 -4.89 -7.14 17.20
CA ALA A 239 -5.57 -6.40 18.26
C ALA A 239 -6.53 -7.35 18.98
N SER A 240 -6.47 -7.39 20.31
CA SER A 240 -7.29 -8.27 21.14
C SER A 240 -7.91 -7.52 22.33
N PRO A 241 -9.25 -7.48 22.44
CA PRO A 241 -10.21 -7.97 21.43
C PRO A 241 -10.25 -7.05 20.20
N SER A 242 -10.66 -7.58 19.04
CA SER A 242 -10.89 -6.79 17.82
C SER A 242 -12.25 -6.07 17.82
N THR A 243 -13.16 -6.50 18.69
CA THR A 243 -14.43 -5.84 18.97
C THR A 243 -14.56 -5.63 20.48
N VAL A 244 -14.66 -4.37 20.90
CA VAL A 244 -14.71 -3.98 22.31
C VAL A 244 -16.13 -3.58 22.66
N THR A 245 -16.84 -4.46 23.37
CA THR A 245 -18.19 -4.18 23.88
C THR A 245 -18.22 -3.81 25.36
N SER A 246 -17.11 -4.04 26.06
CA SER A 246 -16.91 -3.67 27.45
C SER A 246 -15.41 -3.60 27.77
N GLY A 247 -15.06 -2.92 28.87
CA GLY A 247 -13.68 -2.74 29.30
C GLY A 247 -13.02 -1.48 28.76
N SER A 248 -11.76 -1.29 29.16
CA SER A 248 -11.01 -0.05 28.93
C SER A 248 -9.72 -0.25 28.14
N ASN A 249 -9.42 -1.46 27.68
CA ASN A 249 -8.12 -1.74 27.06
C ASN A 249 -8.23 -2.67 25.86
N VAL A 250 -7.39 -2.40 24.86
CA VAL A 250 -7.11 -3.29 23.72
C VAL A 250 -5.63 -3.64 23.75
N TRP A 251 -5.32 -4.93 23.74
CA TRP A 251 -3.95 -5.42 23.66
C TRP A 251 -3.51 -5.51 22.21
N LEU A 252 -2.36 -4.93 21.91
CA LEU A 252 -1.78 -4.86 20.58
C LEU A 252 -0.52 -5.70 20.54
N THR A 253 -0.39 -6.55 19.54
CA THR A 253 0.78 -7.42 19.37
C THR A 253 1.23 -7.36 17.92
N ALA A 254 2.46 -6.92 17.69
CA ALA A 254 3.09 -6.85 16.39
C ALA A 254 4.21 -7.89 16.29
N THR A 255 4.39 -8.50 15.11
CA THR A 255 5.61 -9.25 14.78
C THR A 255 6.53 -8.37 13.97
N VAL A 256 7.76 -8.18 14.45
CA VAL A 256 8.74 -7.23 13.91
C VAL A 256 10.06 -7.90 13.57
N ALA A 257 10.64 -7.53 12.42
CA ALA A 257 11.98 -7.95 12.01
C ALA A 257 12.56 -6.95 10.99
N PRO A 258 13.89 -6.74 10.94
CA PRO A 258 14.90 -7.13 11.94
C PRO A 258 14.68 -6.43 13.30
N SER A 259 15.61 -6.61 14.26
CA SER A 259 15.50 -6.04 15.62
C SER A 259 15.21 -4.52 15.59
N PRO A 260 14.09 -4.06 16.16
CA PRO A 260 13.76 -2.64 16.15
C PRO A 260 14.48 -1.87 17.25
N ALA A 261 14.83 -0.61 17.01
CA ALA A 261 15.22 0.32 18.07
C ALA A 261 13.98 0.87 18.82
N ALA A 262 12.83 0.97 18.15
CA ALA A 262 11.55 1.30 18.78
C ALA A 262 10.38 0.66 18.03
N VAL A 263 9.28 0.39 18.73
CA VAL A 263 8.01 -0.01 18.13
C VAL A 263 6.92 0.91 18.65
N SER A 264 6.18 1.55 17.75
CA SER A 264 5.04 2.39 18.12
C SER A 264 3.75 1.79 17.59
N PHE A 265 2.74 1.75 18.46
CA PHE A 265 1.37 1.45 18.10
C PHE A 265 0.58 2.74 18.03
N LEU A 266 -0.17 2.91 16.95
CA LEU A 266 -0.89 4.14 16.66
C LEU A 266 -2.37 3.83 16.39
N VAL A 267 -3.24 4.72 16.85
CA VAL A 267 -4.66 4.76 16.50
C VAL A 267 -4.87 6.02 15.69
N GLU A 268 -5.33 5.87 14.45
CA GLU A 268 -5.59 7.01 13.54
C GLU A 268 -4.37 7.93 13.39
N GLY A 269 -3.16 7.34 13.42
CA GLY A 269 -1.89 8.06 13.30
C GLY A 269 -1.35 8.66 14.61
N ARG A 270 -2.09 8.64 15.72
CA ARG A 270 -1.61 9.06 17.04
C ARG A 270 -1.04 7.88 17.81
N GLN A 271 0.18 7.99 18.33
CA GLN A 271 0.78 6.94 19.15
C GLN A 271 -0.01 6.75 20.47
N VAL A 272 -0.40 5.50 20.76
CA VAL A 272 -1.14 5.12 21.96
C VAL A 272 -0.34 4.17 22.87
N ALA A 273 0.64 3.46 22.31
CA ALA A 273 1.49 2.56 23.08
C ALA A 273 2.87 2.40 22.42
N THR A 274 3.84 1.98 23.22
CA THR A 274 5.20 1.62 22.77
C THR A 274 5.42 0.14 23.05
N GLY A 275 6.01 -0.58 22.09
CA GLY A 275 6.39 -1.98 22.22
C GLY A 275 7.82 -2.18 22.73
N SER A 276 8.20 -3.45 22.92
CA SER A 276 9.58 -3.85 23.22
C SER A 276 10.52 -3.60 22.05
N ALA A 277 11.73 -3.11 22.37
CA ALA A 277 12.84 -2.84 21.45
C ALA A 277 13.98 -3.88 21.58
N GLY A 278 14.89 -3.91 20.61
CA GLY A 278 16.15 -4.65 20.64
C GLY A 278 16.06 -6.15 20.34
N VAL A 279 14.85 -6.70 20.21
CA VAL A 279 14.63 -8.13 19.97
C VAL A 279 13.68 -8.30 18.77
N PRO A 280 14.03 -9.11 17.76
CA PRO A 280 13.12 -9.44 16.68
C PRO A 280 12.06 -10.44 17.19
N GLY A 281 10.86 -10.41 16.61
CA GLY A 281 9.75 -11.28 17.02
C GLY A 281 8.55 -10.51 17.55
N SER A 282 7.92 -11.01 18.61
CA SER A 282 6.68 -10.43 19.14
C SER A 282 6.96 -9.21 20.02
N SER A 283 6.31 -8.09 19.72
CA SER A 283 6.35 -6.85 20.49
C SER A 283 4.93 -6.43 20.84
N GLY A 284 4.66 -6.14 22.12
CA GLY A 284 3.31 -5.88 22.64
C GLY A 284 3.14 -4.47 23.19
N GLY A 285 1.93 -3.93 23.07
CA GLY A 285 1.52 -2.64 23.63
C GLY A 285 0.06 -2.68 24.11
N GLN A 286 -0.33 -1.70 24.92
CA GLN A 286 -1.71 -1.57 25.41
C GLN A 286 -2.29 -0.23 25.00
N TRP A 287 -3.40 -0.26 24.26
CA TRP A 287 -4.20 0.92 24.01
C TRP A 287 -5.27 1.05 25.09
N ASN A 288 -5.17 2.11 25.90
CA ASN A 288 -6.18 2.49 26.87
C ASN A 288 -7.27 3.33 26.19
N LEU A 289 -8.51 2.86 26.24
CA LEU A 289 -9.71 3.48 25.67
C LEU A 289 -10.24 4.63 26.53
N GLY A 290 -9.65 4.85 27.71
CA GLY A 290 -10.10 5.83 28.67
C GLY A 290 -11.41 5.42 29.37
N PRO A 291 -12.06 6.38 30.05
CA PRO A 291 -13.34 6.13 30.69
C PRO A 291 -14.41 5.74 29.67
N MET A 292 -15.53 5.26 30.19
CA MET A 292 -16.78 5.08 29.46
C MET A 292 -17.84 5.86 30.22
N THR A 293 -18.38 6.93 29.64
CA THR A 293 -19.39 7.72 30.32
C THR A 293 -20.69 6.93 30.39
N ALA A 294 -21.14 6.58 31.60
CA ALA A 294 -22.35 5.77 31.80
C ALA A 294 -23.60 6.63 32.12
N THR A 295 -23.40 7.93 32.38
CA THR A 295 -24.50 8.85 32.69
C THR A 295 -25.27 9.19 31.42
N VAL A 296 -26.56 8.86 31.41
CA VAL A 296 -27.48 9.21 30.32
C VAL A 296 -27.62 10.72 30.19
N GLY A 297 -27.51 11.24 28.97
CA GLY A 297 -27.62 12.66 28.65
C GLY A 297 -26.34 13.47 28.93
N ALA A 298 -25.30 12.84 29.47
CA ALA A 298 -24.00 13.48 29.59
C ALA A 298 -23.28 13.53 28.24
N GLN A 299 -22.31 14.43 28.10
CA GLN A 299 -21.37 14.43 26.99
C GLN A 299 -20.16 13.52 27.31
N PRO A 300 -19.41 13.04 26.30
CA PRO A 300 -18.23 12.19 26.53
C PRO A 300 -17.21 12.84 27.47
N ALA A 301 -16.61 12.05 28.35
CA ALA A 301 -15.59 12.51 29.28
C ALA A 301 -14.26 12.82 28.56
N GLU A 302 -13.42 13.65 29.16
CA GLU A 302 -12.08 13.90 28.63
C GLU A 302 -11.26 12.59 28.56
N GLY A 303 -10.64 12.35 27.40
CA GLY A 303 -9.84 11.14 27.16
C GLY A 303 -10.66 9.87 26.88
N GLU A 304 -11.99 9.95 26.80
CA GLU A 304 -12.84 8.84 26.36
C GLU A 304 -12.65 8.56 24.85
N THR A 305 -12.38 7.30 24.51
CA THR A 305 -12.43 6.83 23.13
C THR A 305 -13.90 6.62 22.75
N LEU A 306 -14.39 7.41 21.81
CA LEU A 306 -15.74 7.28 21.29
C LEU A 306 -15.93 5.94 20.56
N ASP A 307 -17.18 5.53 20.39
CA ASP A 307 -17.51 4.30 19.69
C ASP A 307 -17.34 4.44 18.15
N GLY A 308 -17.33 3.30 17.50
CA GLY A 308 -17.13 3.08 16.08
C GLY A 308 -15.82 2.39 15.70
N ASN A 309 -15.62 2.28 14.39
CA ASN A 309 -14.44 1.62 13.84
C ASN A 309 -13.19 2.49 14.02
N ARG A 310 -12.07 1.90 14.45
CA ARG A 310 -10.79 2.57 14.68
C ARG A 310 -9.68 1.84 13.95
N LEU A 311 -8.87 2.58 13.20
CA LEU A 311 -7.72 2.02 12.51
C LEU A 311 -6.51 2.00 13.44
N VAL A 312 -6.09 0.81 13.85
CA VAL A 312 -4.87 0.59 14.63
C VAL A 312 -3.75 0.23 13.67
N SER A 313 -2.57 0.80 13.86
CA SER A 313 -1.38 0.50 13.07
C SER A 313 -0.15 0.31 13.96
N ALA A 314 0.85 -0.37 13.43
CA ALA A 314 2.15 -0.51 14.08
C ALA A 314 3.26 -0.09 13.13
N LYS A 315 4.28 0.58 13.70
CA LYS A 315 5.51 0.98 13.04
C LYS A 315 6.68 0.49 13.88
N ALA A 316 7.67 -0.11 13.22
CA ALA A 316 8.93 -0.50 13.84
C ALA A 316 10.03 0.40 13.27
N PHE A 317 10.83 0.99 14.15
CA PHE A 317 11.82 1.98 13.79
C PHE A 317 13.23 1.45 14.07
N ASP A 318 14.18 1.83 13.25
CA ASP A 318 15.60 1.70 13.55
C ASP A 318 16.09 2.84 14.46
N GLN A 319 17.39 2.85 14.74
CA GLN A 319 18.04 3.83 15.60
C GLN A 319 18.13 5.25 14.99
N TYR A 320 17.75 5.42 13.71
CA TYR A 320 17.69 6.70 13.01
C TYR A 320 16.26 7.23 12.88
N GLY A 321 15.27 6.45 13.31
CA GLY A 321 13.87 6.79 13.19
C GLY A 321 13.28 6.49 11.80
N GLN A 322 13.97 5.71 10.97
CA GLN A 322 13.37 5.15 9.75
C GLN A 322 12.55 3.91 10.10
N PHE A 323 11.50 3.64 9.33
CA PHE A 323 10.63 2.47 9.53
C PHE A 323 10.36 1.76 8.20
N GLY A 324 10.26 0.42 8.28
CA GLY A 324 9.93 -0.43 7.16
C GLY A 324 8.42 -0.58 6.95
N ALA A 325 8.00 -1.71 6.36
CA ALA A 325 6.59 -1.97 6.11
C ALA A 325 5.74 -1.90 7.39
N THR A 326 4.56 -1.26 7.29
CA THR A 326 3.61 -1.14 8.40
C THR A 326 2.44 -2.10 8.24
N ARG A 327 1.81 -2.47 9.35
CA ARG A 327 0.53 -3.20 9.34
C ARG A 327 -0.54 -2.41 10.07
N SER A 328 -1.77 -2.57 9.60
CA SER A 328 -2.94 -1.97 10.21
C SER A 328 -4.06 -2.99 10.33
N VAL A 329 -4.84 -2.87 11.40
CA VAL A 329 -6.04 -3.65 11.67
C VAL A 329 -7.15 -2.73 12.13
N ALA A 330 -8.39 -3.10 11.83
CA ALA A 330 -9.57 -2.41 12.32
C ALA A 330 -9.97 -2.97 13.69
N VAL A 331 -10.27 -2.09 14.63
CA VAL A 331 -10.87 -2.42 15.93
C VAL A 331 -12.21 -1.71 16.03
N VAL A 332 -13.27 -2.45 16.32
CA VAL A 332 -14.61 -1.90 16.54
C VAL A 332 -14.78 -1.62 18.02
N VAL A 333 -14.99 -0.36 18.40
CA VAL A 333 -15.36 0.02 19.77
C VAL A 333 -16.87 0.24 19.80
N ASN A 334 -17.61 -0.46 20.64
CA ASN A 334 -19.06 -0.38 20.74
C ASN A 334 -19.47 -0.67 22.19
N ARG A 335 -19.13 0.26 23.08
CA ARG A 335 -19.28 0.14 24.53
C ARG A 335 -20.63 0.65 25.01
N ARG A 336 -21.23 1.66 24.37
CA ARG A 336 -22.53 2.27 24.77
C ARG A 336 -23.37 2.69 23.58
N SER A 337 -24.65 2.90 23.81
CA SER A 337 -25.53 3.60 22.88
C SER A 337 -25.07 5.05 22.64
N PRO A 338 -25.48 5.66 21.51
CA PRO A 338 -24.94 6.94 21.12
C PRO A 338 -25.15 8.06 22.13
N PHE A 339 -24.25 9.04 22.14
CA PHE A 339 -24.45 10.30 22.82
C PHE A 339 -25.47 11.16 22.07
N ALA A 340 -26.24 11.94 22.82
CA ALA A 340 -27.13 12.92 22.24
C ALA A 340 -26.34 13.98 21.45
N PRO A 341 -26.90 14.49 20.33
CA PRO A 341 -26.43 15.73 19.71
C PRO A 341 -26.18 16.83 20.75
N ALA A 342 -25.01 17.47 20.69
CA ALA A 342 -24.61 18.47 21.68
C ALA A 342 -25.45 19.75 21.59
N TRP A 343 -25.98 20.04 20.40
CA TRP A 343 -26.85 21.17 20.15
C TRP A 343 -28.04 20.73 19.30
N VAL A 344 -29.22 21.22 19.66
CA VAL A 344 -30.46 21.10 18.89
C VAL A 344 -31.14 22.47 18.94
N GLY A 345 -31.67 22.92 17.81
CA GLY A 345 -32.51 24.10 17.69
C GLY A 345 -33.74 23.78 16.84
N ALA A 346 -34.85 24.45 17.10
CA ALA A 346 -36.08 24.29 16.33
C ALA A 346 -36.87 25.60 16.32
N GLY A 347 -37.55 25.89 15.21
CA GLY A 347 -38.31 27.13 15.03
C GLY A 347 -39.47 26.99 14.05
N ARG A 348 -40.53 27.78 14.28
CA ARG A 348 -41.72 27.81 13.41
C ARG A 348 -41.46 28.72 12.22
N ASN A 349 -41.48 28.12 11.02
CA ASN A 349 -41.33 28.81 9.74
C ASN A 349 -42.59 28.56 8.89
N GLY A 350 -43.52 29.51 8.96
CA GLY A 350 -44.86 29.38 8.38
C GLY A 350 -45.72 28.34 9.11
N SER A 351 -46.21 27.34 8.40
CA SER A 351 -47.03 26.26 8.98
C SER A 351 -46.23 25.08 9.53
N ALA A 352 -44.91 25.07 9.35
CA ALA A 352 -44.03 23.97 9.73
C ALA A 352 -43.10 24.37 10.87
N VAL A 353 -42.49 23.36 11.49
CA VAL A 353 -41.31 23.56 12.35
C VAL A 353 -40.09 22.99 11.65
N GLU A 354 -39.04 23.79 11.54
CA GLU A 354 -37.73 23.32 11.12
C GLU A 354 -36.88 23.01 12.35
N ILE A 355 -36.19 21.88 12.34
CA ILE A 355 -35.35 21.37 13.41
C ILE A 355 -33.96 21.13 12.84
N GLN A 356 -32.93 21.57 13.54
CA GLN A 356 -31.53 21.34 13.18
C GLN A 356 -30.71 20.96 14.41
N TRP A 357 -29.63 20.23 14.20
CA TRP A 357 -28.77 19.76 15.28
C TRP A 357 -27.32 19.61 14.83
N SER A 358 -26.41 19.63 15.80
CA SER A 358 -25.02 19.25 15.57
C SER A 358 -24.93 17.73 15.33
N PRO A 359 -24.04 17.24 14.45
CA PRO A 359 -23.74 15.81 14.38
C PRO A 359 -23.42 15.22 15.76
N ALA A 360 -23.88 13.99 16.02
CA ALA A 360 -23.42 13.23 17.17
C ALA A 360 -21.91 12.97 17.08
N LYS A 361 -21.25 12.83 18.25
CA LYS A 361 -19.79 12.77 18.31
C LYS A 361 -19.20 11.41 17.89
N GLU A 362 -19.99 10.34 17.94
CA GLU A 362 -19.53 8.99 17.60
C GLU A 362 -19.39 8.75 16.10
N LEU A 363 -18.52 7.78 15.76
CA LEU A 363 -18.17 7.50 14.35
C LEU A 363 -19.03 6.39 13.72
N ASP A 364 -19.86 5.69 14.50
CA ASP A 364 -20.74 4.59 14.05
C ASP A 364 -22.22 4.96 14.01
N VAL A 365 -22.56 6.24 14.11
CA VAL A 365 -23.92 6.73 13.95
C VAL A 365 -24.41 6.50 12.51
N GLU A 366 -25.51 5.75 12.36
CA GLU A 366 -26.15 5.51 11.07
C GLU A 366 -27.08 6.66 10.64
N GLY A 367 -27.57 7.44 11.60
CA GLY A 367 -28.40 8.62 11.39
C GLY A 367 -29.06 9.11 12.68
N HIS A 368 -30.07 9.96 12.54
CA HIS A 368 -30.84 10.52 13.65
C HIS A 368 -32.33 10.30 13.46
N ARG A 369 -33.07 10.30 14.56
CA ARG A 369 -34.54 10.38 14.58
C ARG A 369 -34.95 11.62 15.34
N VAL A 370 -36.05 12.22 14.92
CA VAL A 370 -36.62 13.41 15.58
C VAL A 370 -37.98 13.05 16.13
N TYR A 371 -38.16 13.39 17.40
CA TYR A 371 -39.38 13.20 18.15
C TYR A 371 -39.98 14.55 18.53
N ARG A 372 -41.30 14.57 18.55
CA ARG A 372 -42.10 15.70 19.00
C ARG A 372 -42.97 15.27 20.17
N SER A 373 -43.05 16.06 21.22
CA SER A 373 -43.95 15.84 22.35
C SER A 373 -44.71 17.10 22.72
N ILE A 374 -45.90 16.91 23.29
CA ILE A 374 -46.68 17.96 23.96
C ILE A 374 -46.72 17.60 25.44
N ALA A 375 -46.67 18.61 26.33
CA ALA A 375 -46.77 18.39 27.77
C ALA A 375 -47.94 17.45 28.13
N GLY A 376 -47.64 16.38 28.87
CA GLY A 376 -48.63 15.37 29.27
C GLY A 376 -48.97 14.30 28.21
N THR A 377 -48.28 14.28 27.07
CA THR A 377 -48.47 13.29 25.99
C THR A 377 -47.19 12.47 25.74
N SER A 378 -47.34 11.31 25.10
CA SER A 378 -46.19 10.54 24.61
C SER A 378 -45.55 11.21 23.40
N ARG A 379 -44.23 11.09 23.27
CA ARG A 379 -43.51 11.55 22.09
C ARG A 379 -43.95 10.80 20.82
N VAL A 380 -43.93 11.49 19.70
CA VAL A 380 -44.29 10.99 18.35
C VAL A 380 -43.09 11.21 17.43
N GLU A 381 -42.71 10.20 16.65
CA GLU A 381 -41.67 10.34 15.63
C GLU A 381 -42.19 11.24 14.50
N VAL A 382 -41.45 12.30 14.18
CA VAL A 382 -41.79 13.25 13.10
C VAL A 382 -40.84 13.13 11.91
N CYS A 383 -39.57 12.78 12.16
CA CYS A 383 -38.63 12.41 11.11
C CYS A 383 -38.02 11.03 11.40
N PRO A 384 -38.16 10.07 10.46
CA PRO A 384 -37.57 8.76 10.57
C PRO A 384 -36.05 8.83 10.43
N LEU A 385 -35.39 7.67 10.63
CA LEU A 385 -33.94 7.55 10.58
C LEU A 385 -33.36 8.10 9.26
N ALA A 386 -32.58 9.17 9.36
CA ALA A 386 -31.86 9.77 8.23
C ALA A 386 -30.48 10.28 8.65
N ARG A 387 -29.55 10.36 7.69
CA ARG A 387 -28.21 10.95 7.90
C ARG A 387 -28.20 12.49 7.85
N ALA A 388 -29.35 13.10 7.58
CA ALA A 388 -29.49 14.54 7.66
C ALA A 388 -29.21 15.05 9.08
N ILE A 389 -28.81 16.32 9.16
CA ILE A 389 -28.64 17.09 10.40
C ILE A 389 -29.72 18.16 10.57
N GLY A 390 -30.84 17.94 9.87
CA GLY A 390 -32.03 18.77 9.91
C GLY A 390 -33.27 17.96 9.52
N CYS A 391 -34.42 18.44 9.97
CA CYS A 391 -35.73 17.83 9.80
C CYS A 391 -36.79 18.93 9.70
N ARG A 392 -37.86 18.67 8.97
CA ARG A 392 -39.02 19.56 8.91
C ARG A 392 -40.26 18.78 9.35
N ASP A 393 -40.91 19.28 10.39
CA ASP A 393 -42.24 18.83 10.77
C ASP A 393 -43.27 19.65 10.00
N GLU A 394 -43.90 19.01 9.02
CA GLU A 394 -44.87 19.61 8.10
C GLU A 394 -46.22 19.94 8.75
N ALA A 395 -46.54 19.27 9.86
CA ALA A 395 -47.84 19.39 10.52
C ALA A 395 -47.69 19.46 12.05
N PRO A 396 -46.99 20.50 12.57
CA PRO A 396 -46.82 20.70 13.99
C PRO A 396 -48.18 21.07 14.62
N PRO A 397 -48.53 20.54 15.80
CA PRO A 397 -49.76 20.88 16.50
C PRO A 397 -49.85 22.39 16.80
N ALA A 398 -51.03 22.97 16.64
CA ALA A 398 -51.32 24.38 16.95
C ALA A 398 -51.64 24.56 18.44
N VAL A 399 -50.68 24.21 19.29
CA VAL A 399 -50.72 24.39 20.76
C VAL A 399 -49.65 25.38 21.20
N SER A 400 -49.76 25.92 22.41
CA SER A 400 -48.88 26.98 22.90
C SER A 400 -47.39 26.61 22.82
N GLU A 401 -47.04 25.38 23.15
CA GLU A 401 -45.68 24.87 23.16
C GLU A 401 -45.62 23.43 22.65
N VAL A 402 -44.63 23.16 21.82
CA VAL A 402 -44.30 21.82 21.34
C VAL A 402 -42.82 21.59 21.58
N THR A 403 -42.45 20.44 22.14
CA THR A 403 -41.05 20.10 22.41
C THR A 403 -40.52 19.16 21.34
N TYR A 404 -39.32 19.43 20.82
CA TYR A 404 -38.60 18.56 19.89
C TYR A 404 -37.34 17.99 20.53
N GLU A 405 -37.09 16.72 20.28
CA GLU A 405 -35.95 15.97 20.79
C GLU A 405 -35.31 15.18 19.65
N VAL A 406 -33.98 15.08 19.66
CA VAL A 406 -33.22 14.33 18.65
C VAL A 406 -32.46 13.21 19.34
N VAL A 407 -32.47 12.03 18.73
CA VAL A 407 -31.62 10.89 19.13
C VAL A 407 -30.72 10.51 17.96
N ALA A 408 -29.46 10.21 18.25
CA ALA A 408 -28.59 9.50 17.32
C ALA A 408 -28.89 8.00 17.38
N VAL A 409 -28.67 7.29 16.28
CA VAL A 409 -28.94 5.85 16.15
C VAL A 409 -27.72 5.16 15.58
N ASP A 410 -27.26 4.11 16.22
CA ASP A 410 -26.20 3.21 15.76
C ASP A 410 -26.69 1.75 15.77
N ARG A 411 -25.76 0.80 15.63
CA ARG A 411 -26.04 -0.63 15.85
C ARG A 411 -25.42 -1.10 17.14
N ASP A 412 -26.14 -1.94 17.85
CA ASP A 412 -25.60 -2.72 18.97
C ASP A 412 -24.59 -3.79 18.48
N PRO A 413 -23.88 -4.48 19.40
CA PRO A 413 -22.95 -5.55 19.01
C PRO A 413 -23.59 -6.74 18.28
N GLY A 414 -24.92 -6.90 18.35
CA GLY A 414 -25.70 -7.88 17.59
C GLY A 414 -26.09 -7.40 16.18
N GLY A 415 -25.77 -6.15 15.83
CA GLY A 415 -26.10 -5.54 14.56
C GLY A 415 -27.53 -4.96 14.49
N VAL A 416 -28.22 -4.82 15.62
CA VAL A 416 -29.58 -4.27 15.69
C VAL A 416 -29.52 -2.76 15.92
N LEU A 417 -30.36 -2.00 15.23
CA LEU A 417 -30.46 -0.55 15.44
C LEU A 417 -30.88 -0.25 16.88
N ARG A 418 -30.16 0.67 17.55
CA ARG A 418 -30.51 1.17 18.88
C ARG A 418 -30.46 2.69 18.93
N GLU A 419 -31.35 3.29 19.69
CA GLU A 419 -31.32 4.73 19.95
C GLU A 419 -30.32 5.07 21.05
N GLY A 420 -29.68 6.22 20.89
CA GLY A 420 -28.83 6.84 21.89
C GLY A 420 -29.59 7.64 22.94
N ASP A 421 -28.82 8.41 23.69
CA ASP A 421 -29.34 9.37 24.65
C ASP A 421 -30.18 10.44 23.92
N VAL A 422 -31.22 10.90 24.60
CA VAL A 422 -32.11 11.96 24.10
C VAL A 422 -31.44 13.31 24.32
N SER A 423 -31.48 14.18 23.30
CA SER A 423 -31.04 15.57 23.42
C SER A 423 -31.83 16.34 24.49
N PRO A 424 -31.32 17.47 24.98
CA PRO A 424 -32.19 18.46 25.60
C PRO A 424 -33.36 18.77 24.66
N GLY A 425 -34.57 18.82 25.22
CA GLY A 425 -35.77 19.17 24.46
C GLY A 425 -35.77 20.65 24.10
N VAL A 426 -36.06 20.97 22.84
CA VAL A 426 -36.22 22.35 22.37
C VAL A 426 -37.70 22.68 22.36
N ILE A 427 -38.08 23.71 23.12
CA ILE A 427 -39.46 24.19 23.18
C ILE A 427 -39.68 25.19 22.06
N VAL A 428 -40.68 24.92 21.22
CA VAL A 428 -41.10 25.79 20.13
C VAL A 428 -42.45 26.39 20.47
N GLY A 429 -42.43 27.69 20.78
CA GLY A 429 -43.63 28.48 21.08
C GLY A 429 -44.46 28.77 19.82
N LEU A 430 -45.78 28.80 19.96
CA LEU A 430 -46.67 29.22 18.86
C LEU A 430 -46.59 30.72 18.57
N THR A 431 -46.16 31.52 19.56
CA THR A 431 -46.16 32.98 19.50
C THR A 431 -44.81 33.59 19.16
N ASN A 432 -43.76 32.79 18.94
CA ASN A 432 -42.45 33.28 18.53
C ASN A 432 -42.59 34.06 17.22
N GLN A 433 -42.09 35.29 17.18
CA GLN A 433 -42.13 36.18 16.06
C GLN A 433 -40.74 36.24 15.44
N PRO A 434 -40.64 36.17 14.11
CA PRO A 434 -39.33 36.26 13.47
C PRO A 434 -38.72 37.65 13.62
N PRO A 435 -37.38 37.75 13.55
CA PRO A 435 -36.68 39.03 13.63
C PRO A 435 -37.00 39.91 12.41
N PRO A 436 -36.70 41.23 12.47
CA PRO A 436 -36.77 42.09 11.30
C PRO A 436 -35.79 41.62 10.22
N PRO A 437 -36.12 41.76 8.92
CA PRO A 437 -35.26 41.30 7.85
C PRO A 437 -33.98 42.15 7.72
N PRO A 438 -32.89 41.60 7.16
CA PRO A 438 -31.76 42.39 6.72
C PRO A 438 -32.20 43.39 5.63
N THR A 439 -31.34 44.34 5.28
CA THR A 439 -31.64 45.33 4.23
C THR A 439 -30.49 45.53 3.25
N GLY A 440 -30.76 46.17 2.10
CA GLY A 440 -29.70 46.62 1.19
C GLY A 440 -28.87 45.51 0.55
N LEU A 441 -29.48 44.37 0.18
CA LEU A 441 -28.78 43.30 -0.52
C LEU A 441 -28.30 43.77 -1.89
N THR A 442 -27.03 43.52 -2.19
CA THR A 442 -26.44 43.71 -3.51
C THR A 442 -25.58 42.51 -3.90
N ALA A 443 -25.45 42.25 -5.20
CA ALA A 443 -24.62 41.19 -5.75
C ALA A 443 -23.63 41.76 -6.78
N THR A 444 -22.35 41.43 -6.63
CA THR A 444 -21.27 41.90 -7.50
C THR A 444 -20.40 40.72 -7.94
N LEU A 445 -20.02 40.68 -9.21
CA LEU A 445 -19.09 39.66 -9.70
C LEU A 445 -17.65 40.06 -9.33
N THR A 446 -16.92 39.14 -8.73
CA THR A 446 -15.49 39.29 -8.39
C THR A 446 -14.67 38.22 -9.11
N SER A 447 -13.34 38.19 -8.91
CA SER A 447 -12.49 37.11 -9.42
C SER A 447 -12.79 35.75 -8.79
N ASP A 448 -13.34 35.77 -7.58
CA ASP A 448 -13.46 34.58 -6.73
C ASP A 448 -14.90 34.03 -6.72
N GLY A 449 -15.87 34.76 -7.30
CA GLY A 449 -17.28 34.35 -7.32
C GLY A 449 -18.27 35.52 -7.37
N VAL A 450 -19.52 35.27 -6.98
CA VAL A 450 -20.53 36.33 -6.79
C VAL A 450 -20.50 36.78 -5.33
N ARG A 451 -20.04 38.00 -5.06
CA ARG A 451 -20.05 38.60 -3.73
C ARG A 451 -21.39 39.26 -3.44
N LEU A 452 -22.06 38.80 -2.40
CA LEU A 452 -23.23 39.40 -1.79
C LEU A 452 -22.82 40.32 -0.64
N THR A 453 -23.50 41.46 -0.50
CA THR A 453 -23.39 42.34 0.68
C THR A 453 -24.76 42.80 1.10
N TRP A 454 -25.00 42.93 2.40
CA TRP A 454 -26.24 43.46 2.97
C TRP A 454 -25.94 44.28 4.23
N SER A 455 -26.97 44.86 4.83
CA SER A 455 -26.93 45.50 6.13
C SER A 455 -27.72 44.69 7.13
N ALA A 456 -27.23 44.60 8.36
CA ALA A 456 -27.92 43.94 9.47
C ALA A 456 -29.30 44.60 9.73
N PRO A 457 -30.26 43.88 10.35
CA PRO A 457 -31.56 44.43 10.70
C PRO A 457 -31.45 45.68 11.58
N ALA A 458 -32.26 46.70 11.29
CA ALA A 458 -32.23 47.98 12.02
C ALA A 458 -32.98 47.97 13.36
N GLY A 459 -33.79 46.93 13.62
CA GLY A 459 -34.57 46.75 14.85
C GLY A 459 -34.10 45.54 15.66
N SER A 460 -34.44 45.53 16.95
CA SER A 460 -34.31 44.33 17.78
C SER A 460 -35.35 43.29 17.40
N ASP A 461 -35.14 42.07 17.86
CA ASP A 461 -36.17 41.05 17.82
C ASP A 461 -37.45 41.53 18.53
N PRO A 462 -38.66 41.22 17.99
CA PRO A 462 -39.92 41.56 18.65
C PRO A 462 -40.12 40.85 20.00
N ASP A 463 -39.50 39.69 20.21
CA ASP A 463 -39.67 38.89 21.41
C ASP A 463 -38.67 39.28 22.53
N PRO A 464 -39.15 39.61 23.75
CA PRO A 464 -38.28 40.04 24.83
C PRO A 464 -37.21 39.00 25.21
N GLY A 465 -35.94 39.38 25.06
CA GLY A 465 -34.79 38.52 25.40
C GLY A 465 -34.31 37.66 24.24
N ASP A 466 -34.95 37.74 23.09
CA ASP A 466 -34.47 37.15 21.84
C ASP A 466 -33.60 38.13 21.03
N ALA A 467 -32.86 37.61 20.06
CA ALA A 467 -32.01 38.36 19.16
C ALA A 467 -31.72 37.54 17.90
N VAL A 468 -31.36 38.23 16.82
CA VAL A 468 -30.79 37.60 15.63
C VAL A 468 -29.54 36.79 16.00
N ASP A 469 -29.52 35.54 15.57
CA ASP A 469 -28.45 34.57 15.81
C ASP A 469 -27.53 34.45 14.58
N HIS A 470 -28.12 34.32 13.38
CA HIS A 470 -27.39 34.17 12.11
C HIS A 470 -28.23 34.65 10.91
N PHE A 471 -27.62 34.62 9.73
CA PHE A 471 -28.28 34.84 8.45
C PHE A 471 -28.28 33.55 7.61
N ASN A 472 -29.40 33.25 6.95
CA ASN A 472 -29.44 32.21 5.92
C ASN A 472 -29.30 32.84 4.54
N VAL A 473 -28.47 32.24 3.69
CA VAL A 473 -28.25 32.66 2.31
C VAL A 473 -28.84 31.61 1.38
N TYR A 474 -29.64 32.06 0.41
CA TYR A 474 -30.33 31.19 -0.55
C TYR A 474 -29.94 31.52 -1.99
N ARG A 475 -30.01 30.50 -2.85
CA ARG A 475 -29.77 30.60 -4.29
C ARG A 475 -30.88 29.92 -5.08
N ASP A 476 -31.43 30.61 -6.06
CA ASP A 476 -32.47 30.16 -7.00
C ASP A 476 -33.80 29.71 -6.36
N GLY A 477 -34.01 30.07 -5.10
CA GLY A 477 -35.23 29.80 -4.36
C GLY A 477 -35.12 30.28 -2.91
N THR A 478 -36.13 30.00 -2.10
CA THR A 478 -36.19 30.40 -0.69
C THR A 478 -36.65 29.26 0.21
N GLY A 479 -36.72 28.03 -0.31
CA GLY A 479 -37.00 26.85 0.50
C GLY A 479 -35.76 26.38 1.23
N ALA A 480 -35.94 25.54 2.25
CA ALA A 480 -34.83 24.95 2.99
C ALA A 480 -33.82 24.20 2.08
N ALA A 481 -34.27 23.63 0.97
CA ALA A 481 -33.42 22.97 -0.02
C ALA A 481 -32.59 23.93 -0.90
N ASP A 482 -32.99 25.21 -0.96
CA ASP A 482 -32.32 26.26 -1.74
C ASP A 482 -31.30 27.04 -0.90
N ARG A 483 -31.19 26.71 0.40
CA ARG A 483 -30.24 27.33 1.33
C ARG A 483 -28.83 26.84 0.98
N VAL A 484 -27.95 27.77 0.64
CA VAL A 484 -26.57 27.47 0.23
C VAL A 484 -25.57 27.72 1.34
N ASP A 485 -25.90 28.57 2.33
CA ASP A 485 -25.05 28.80 3.49
C ASP A 485 -25.83 29.38 4.68
N ASN A 486 -25.23 29.31 5.87
CA ASN A 486 -25.58 30.13 7.01
C ASN A 486 -24.32 30.87 7.51
N VAL A 487 -24.47 32.14 7.86
CA VAL A 487 -23.35 32.97 8.32
C VAL A 487 -23.68 33.65 9.62
N ASP A 488 -22.69 33.85 10.47
CA ASP A 488 -22.90 34.49 11.77
C ASP A 488 -23.53 35.89 11.64
N VAL A 489 -24.17 36.36 12.71
CA VAL A 489 -24.84 37.66 12.75
C VAL A 489 -23.89 38.86 12.52
N ALA A 490 -22.57 38.68 12.69
CA ALA A 490 -21.59 39.73 12.44
C ALA A 490 -21.22 39.83 10.94
N THR A 491 -21.51 38.79 10.17
CA THR A 491 -21.19 38.68 8.75
C THR A 491 -22.27 39.35 7.90
N THR A 492 -21.86 40.41 7.19
CA THR A 492 -22.73 41.20 6.29
C THR A 492 -22.28 41.13 4.82
N ALA A 493 -21.36 40.21 4.52
CA ALA A 493 -20.89 39.93 3.18
C ALA A 493 -20.54 38.44 3.04
N TRP A 494 -20.94 37.84 1.91
CA TRP A 494 -20.71 36.43 1.61
C TRP A 494 -20.33 36.28 0.13
N ILE A 495 -19.65 35.19 -0.23
CA ILE A 495 -19.22 34.95 -1.62
C ILE A 495 -19.62 33.56 -2.09
N ASP A 496 -20.37 33.52 -3.19
CA ASP A 496 -20.67 32.28 -3.89
C ASP A 496 -19.51 31.91 -4.83
N VAL A 497 -18.64 31.04 -4.36
CA VAL A 497 -17.53 30.46 -5.16
C VAL A 497 -18.00 29.37 -6.13
N SER A 498 -19.27 28.96 -6.04
CA SER A 498 -19.85 27.82 -6.76
C SER A 498 -20.90 28.22 -7.81
N ALA A 499 -21.02 29.51 -8.13
CA ALA A 499 -22.00 30.06 -9.06
C ALA A 499 -21.88 29.56 -10.52
N GLY A 500 -20.82 28.82 -10.86
CA GLY A 500 -20.71 28.13 -12.17
C GLY A 500 -20.72 29.03 -13.41
N GLY A 501 -20.64 30.35 -13.25
CA GLY A 501 -20.66 31.32 -14.35
C GLY A 501 -22.03 31.52 -15.00
N VAL A 502 -23.13 31.08 -14.37
CA VAL A 502 -24.50 31.33 -14.84
C VAL A 502 -25.21 32.33 -13.92
N PRO A 503 -26.20 33.09 -14.42
CA PRO A 503 -26.95 34.01 -13.58
C PRO A 503 -27.76 33.27 -12.51
N HIS A 504 -27.64 33.74 -11.28
CA HIS A 504 -28.36 33.18 -10.12
C HIS A 504 -29.17 34.26 -9.40
N SER A 505 -30.28 33.86 -8.78
CA SER A 505 -31.06 34.74 -7.88
C SER A 505 -30.69 34.48 -6.43
N TYR A 506 -30.30 35.52 -5.70
CA TYR A 506 -29.86 35.40 -4.32
C TYR A 506 -30.82 36.09 -3.35
N TYR A 507 -30.97 35.47 -2.18
CA TYR A 507 -31.82 35.94 -1.09
C TYR A 507 -31.11 35.77 0.25
N VAL A 508 -31.49 36.59 1.24
CA VAL A 508 -30.98 36.51 2.61
C VAL A 508 -32.14 36.65 3.61
N THR A 509 -32.15 35.85 4.68
CA THR A 509 -33.03 36.04 5.85
C THR A 509 -32.20 36.22 7.12
N ALA A 510 -32.75 36.94 8.09
CA ALA A 510 -32.29 36.91 9.48
C ALA A 510 -33.04 35.81 10.24
N VAL A 511 -32.33 35.14 11.15
CA VAL A 511 -32.84 34.04 11.97
C VAL A 511 -32.58 34.34 13.43
N ASP A 512 -33.57 34.17 14.30
CA ASP A 512 -33.43 34.37 15.76
C ASP A 512 -32.88 33.11 16.48
N LYS A 513 -32.75 33.16 17.81
CA LYS A 513 -32.24 32.04 18.61
C LYS A 513 -33.24 30.89 18.76
N HIS A 514 -34.50 31.12 18.42
CA HIS A 514 -35.56 30.12 18.36
C HIS A 514 -35.88 29.73 16.91
N LEU A 515 -34.94 29.99 15.99
CA LEU A 515 -34.96 29.63 14.57
C LEU A 515 -36.19 30.09 13.78
N ALA A 516 -36.89 31.15 14.19
CA ALA A 516 -37.86 31.79 13.31
C ALA A 516 -37.14 32.69 12.30
N GLU A 517 -37.56 32.59 11.04
CA GLU A 517 -36.96 33.33 9.94
C GLU A 517 -37.76 34.58 9.57
N SER A 518 -37.04 35.70 9.43
CA SER A 518 -37.59 36.94 8.89
C SER A 518 -38.16 36.75 7.49
N THR A 519 -38.97 37.71 7.03
CA THR A 519 -39.29 37.82 5.60
C THR A 519 -38.02 37.91 4.75
N VAL A 520 -38.00 37.26 3.59
CA VAL A 520 -36.85 37.25 2.67
C VAL A 520 -36.46 38.66 2.18
N LEU A 521 -35.15 38.94 2.18
CA LEU A 521 -34.52 40.04 1.46
C LEU A 521 -34.01 39.55 0.10
N GLY A 522 -34.48 40.16 -0.99
CA GLY A 522 -34.11 39.80 -2.36
C GLY A 522 -35.34 39.69 -3.28
N PRO A 523 -35.20 39.17 -4.52
CA PRO A 523 -33.95 38.69 -5.09
C PRO A 523 -33.01 39.83 -5.52
N VAL A 524 -31.71 39.52 -5.55
CA VAL A 524 -30.76 40.18 -6.46
C VAL A 524 -30.23 39.14 -7.44
N THR A 525 -30.10 39.50 -8.70
CA THR A 525 -29.59 38.59 -9.73
C THR A 525 -28.19 39.02 -10.15
N ARG A 526 -27.25 38.08 -10.24
CA ARG A 526 -25.93 38.35 -10.79
C ARG A 526 -25.38 37.21 -11.63
#